data_AF-A0A7J2MXC4-F1
#
_entry.id   AF-A0A7J2MXC4-F1
#
_cell.length_a   1.000
_cell.length_b   1.000
_cell.length_c   1.000
_cell.angle_alpha   90.00
_cell.angle_beta   90.00
_cell.angle_gamma   90.00
#
_symmetry.space_group_name_H-M   'P 1'
#
loop_
_entity.id
_entity.type
_entity.pdbx_description
1 polymer ?
#
loop_
_entity_poly.entity_id
_entity_poly.type
_entity_poly.pdbx_seq_one_letter_code
_entity_poly.pdbx_strand_id
1 'polypeptide(L)' 'MKARVIEERCVGCGLCVNVCPQHAIELVGKKEHPFLLPTQKEMELMMIMDQLRMIESVLLSMKERIKRIGGE' A
#
# COMPACT_ATOMS: atom_id res chain seq x y z
N MET A 1 -23.71 -2.38 20.96
CA MET A 1 -23.02 -1.46 20.01
C MET A 1 -22.99 -2.15 18.64
N LYS A 2 -23.24 -1.43 17.53
CA LYS A 2 -23.06 -1.98 16.18
C LYS A 2 -21.69 -1.56 15.64
N ALA A 3 -20.86 -2.53 15.28
CA ALA A 3 -19.61 -2.27 14.56
C ALA A 3 -19.88 -2.21 13.04
N ARG A 4 -19.03 -1.52 12.29
CA ARG A 4 -19.09 -1.42 10.83
C ARG A 4 -17.70 -1.62 10.26
N VAL A 5 -17.60 -2.36 9.15
CA VAL A 5 -16.38 -2.49 8.36
C VAL A 5 -16.28 -1.31 7.38
N ILE A 6 -15.11 -0.71 7.27
CA ILE A 6 -14.78 0.27 6.23
C ILE A 6 -14.06 -0.50 5.13
N GLU A 7 -14.80 -0.86 4.07
CA GLU A 7 -14.34 -1.78 3.02
C GLU A 7 -13.07 -1.26 2.32
N GLU A 8 -12.94 0.05 2.15
CA GLU A 8 -11.80 0.69 1.50
C GLU A 8 -10.49 0.50 2.30
N ARG A 9 -10.59 0.16 3.58
CA ARG A 9 -9.45 -0.11 4.47
C ARG A 9 -9.35 -1.57 4.89
N CYS A 10 -10.30 -2.41 4.49
CA CYS A 10 -10.33 -3.81 4.87
C CYS A 10 -9.31 -4.59 4.03
N VAL A 11 -8.31 -5.18 4.68
CA VAL A 11 -7.31 -6.03 4.01
C VAL A 11 -7.72 -7.52 3.99
N GLY A 12 -8.88 -7.85 4.54
CA GLY A 12 -9.37 -9.24 4.58
C GLY A 12 -8.60 -10.17 5.53
N CYS A 13 -8.03 -9.66 6.63
CA CYS A 13 -7.21 -10.48 7.54
C CYS A 13 -8.00 -11.45 8.44
N GLY A 14 -9.32 -11.30 8.54
CA GLY A 14 -10.18 -12.20 9.32
C GLY A 14 -10.13 -12.03 10.85
N LEU A 15 -9.32 -11.12 11.40
CA LEU A 15 -9.23 -10.92 12.85
C LEU A 15 -10.59 -10.57 13.49
N CYS A 16 -11.38 -9.73 12.83
CA CYS A 16 -12.71 -9.33 13.30
C CYS A 16 -13.72 -10.49 13.36
N VAL A 17 -13.59 -11.48 12.47
CA VAL A 17 -14.42 -12.69 12.46
C VAL A 17 -14.11 -13.54 13.68
N ASN A 18 -12.83 -13.77 13.96
CA ASN A 18 -12.37 -14.61 15.08
C ASN A 18 -12.80 -14.07 16.45
N VAL A 19 -12.83 -12.74 16.62
CA VAL A 19 -13.14 -12.11 17.91
C VAL A 19 -14.63 -11.84 18.10
N CYS A 20 -15.47 -12.02 17.09
CA CYS A 20 -16.89 -11.65 17.18
C CYS A 20 -17.67 -12.69 18.01
N PRO A 21 -18.12 -12.38 19.24
CA PRO A 21 -18.83 -13.35 20.08
C PRO A 21 -20.20 -13.73 19.51
N GLN A 22 -20.78 -12.85 18.70
CA GLN A 22 -22.07 -13.08 18.05
C GLN A 22 -21.95 -13.76 16.69
N HIS A 23 -20.72 -14.00 16.20
CA HIS A 23 -20.49 -14.54 14.86
C HIS A 23 -21.26 -13.75 13.78
N ALA A 24 -21.34 -12.43 13.95
CA ALA A 24 -22.20 -11.55 13.13
C ALA A 24 -21.58 -11.15 11.78
N ILE A 25 -20.35 -11.59 11.51
CA ILE A 25 -19.59 -11.28 10.31
C ILE A 25 -18.88 -12.54 9.82
N GLU A 26 -18.81 -12.71 8.51
CA GLU A 26 -18.14 -13.82 7.85
C GLU A 26 -17.09 -13.28 6.87
N LEU A 27 -15.94 -13.94 6.79
CA LEU A 27 -14.94 -13.65 5.77
C LEU A 27 -15.31 -14.45 4.52
N VAL A 28 -15.91 -13.77 3.55
CA VAL A 28 -16.18 -14.40 2.24
C VAL A 28 -14.95 -14.29 1.36
N GLY A 29 -14.53 -15.40 0.75
CA GLY A 29 -13.55 -15.38 -0.32
C GLY A 29 -14.06 -14.47 -1.45
N LYS A 30 -13.16 -13.72 -2.10
CA LYS A 30 -13.53 -12.87 -3.22
C LYS A 30 -14.25 -13.72 -4.28
N LYS A 31 -15.58 -13.58 -4.39
CA LYS A 31 -16.23 -13.67 -5.70
C LYS A 31 -15.51 -12.65 -6.56
N GLU A 32 -15.15 -13.03 -7.79
CA GLU A 32 -14.47 -12.22 -8.79
C GLU A 32 -15.11 -10.83 -8.89
N HIS A 33 -14.69 -9.93 -8.00
CA HIS A 33 -15.00 -8.53 -8.03
C HIS A 33 -13.75 -7.88 -8.60
N PRO A 34 -13.89 -6.88 -9.48
CA PRO A 34 -12.79 -6.19 -10.17
C PRO A 34 -12.04 -5.26 -9.23
N PHE A 35 -11.68 -5.74 -8.04
CA PHE A 35 -10.41 -5.36 -7.47
C PHE A 35 -9.38 -5.83 -8.47
N LEU A 36 -8.94 -4.91 -9.33
CA LEU A 36 -7.64 -5.00 -9.99
C LEU A 36 -6.61 -5.06 -8.86
N LEU A 37 -6.47 -6.23 -8.23
CA LEU A 37 -5.23 -6.57 -7.58
C LEU A 37 -4.19 -6.37 -8.67
N PRO A 38 -3.19 -5.51 -8.44
CA PRO A 38 -2.19 -5.30 -9.44
C PRO A 38 -1.62 -6.65 -9.82
N THR A 39 -1.65 -6.95 -11.11
CA THR A 39 -0.98 -8.10 -11.69
C THR A 39 0.48 -8.08 -11.26
N GLN A 40 1.16 -9.22 -11.34
CA GLN A 40 2.57 -9.31 -11.00
C GLN A 40 3.40 -8.22 -11.71
N LYS A 41 3.05 -7.86 -12.95
CA LYS A 41 3.68 -6.78 -13.71
C LYS A 41 3.38 -5.39 -13.17
N GLU A 42 2.16 -5.15 -12.69
CA GLU A 42 1.78 -3.87 -12.06
C GLU A 42 2.42 -3.73 -10.68
N MET A 43 2.58 -4.84 -9.94
CA MET A 43 3.36 -4.88 -8.70
C MET A 43 4.84 -4.61 -8.97
N GLU A 44 5.43 -5.27 -9.96
CA GLU A 44 6.81 -5.02 -10.41
C GLU A 44 7.00 -3.56 -10.82
N LEU A 45 6.06 -3.00 -11.58
CA LEU A 45 6.10 -1.59 -11.98
C LEU A 45 5.99 -0.65 -10.78
N MET A 46 5.12 -0.94 -9.80
CA MET A 46 5.04 -0.16 -8.56
C MET A 46 6.33 -0.22 -7.74
N MET A 47 6.95 -1.41 -7.65
CA MET A 47 8.25 -1.58 -6.99
C MET A 47 9.35 -0.78 -7.71
N ILE A 48 9.35 -0.77 -9.04
CA ILE A 48 10.29 0.02 -9.85
C ILE A 48 10.04 1.52 -9.65
N MET A 49 8.78 1.95 -9.60
CA MET A 49 8.43 3.36 -9.37
C MET A 49 8.84 3.85 -7.97
N ASP A 50 8.77 2.99 -6.95
CA ASP A 50 9.30 3.29 -5.61
C ASP A 50 10.83 3.42 -5.64
N GLN A 51 11.53 2.54 -6.39
CA GLN A 51 12.98 2.64 -6.59
C GLN A 51 13.38 3.95 -7.28
N LEU A 52 12.62 4.38 -8.30
CA LEU A 52 12.89 5.65 -9.01
C LEU A 52 12.72 6.87 -8.09
N ARG A 53 11.72 6.88 -7.21
CA ARG A 53 11.53 7.95 -6.20
C ARG A 53 12.69 8.04 -5.22
N MET A 54 13.23 6.90 -4.79
CA MET A 54 14.43 6.85 -3.95
C MET A 54 15.64 7.43 -4.68
N ILE A 55 15.86 7.04 -5.94
CA ILE A 55 16.96 7.59 -6.76
C ILE A 55 16.81 9.11 -6.92
N GLU A 56 15.61 9.60 -7.21
CA GLU A 56 15.33 11.03 -7.33
C GLU A 56 15.71 11.80 -6.05
N SER A 57 15.34 11.28 -4.88
CA SER A 57 15.71 11.88 -3.59
C SER A 57 17.22 11.95 -3.36
N VAL A 58 17.95 10.90 -3.77
CA VAL A 58 19.41 10.83 -3.65
C VAL A 58 20.05 11.83 -4.61
N LEU A 59 19.58 11.90 -5.85
CA LEU A 59 20.08 12.86 -6.84
C LEU A 59 19.83 14.31 -6.39
N LEU A 60 18.69 14.60 -5.77
CA LEU A 60 18.42 15.91 -5.17
C LEU A 60 19.41 16.23 -4.04
N SER A 61 19.62 15.28 -3.13
CA SER A 61 20.62 15.42 -2.05
C SER A 61 22.04 15.64 -2.60
N MET A 62 22.42 14.92 -3.66
CA MET A 62 23.70 15.12 -4.34
C MET A 62 23.79 16.49 -5.01
N LYS A 63 22.73 16.97 -5.67
CA LYS A 63 22.67 18.30 -6.26
C LYS A 63 22.85 19.40 -5.22
N GLU A 64 22.19 19.28 -4.07
CA GLU A 64 22.35 20.23 -2.96
C GLU A 64 23.78 20.20 -2.39
N ARG A 65 24.41 19.03 -2.31
CA ARG A 65 25.83 18.92 -1.93
C ARG A 65 26.76 19.56 -2.95
N ILE A 66 26.51 19.37 -4.24
CA ILE A 66 27.31 19.99 -5.32
C ILE A 66 27.18 21.52 -5.26
N LYS A 67 25.97 22.07 -5.04
CA LYS A 67 25.77 23.52 -4.83
C LYS A 67 26.60 24.05 -3.66
N ARG A 68 26.67 23.31 -2.54
CA ARG A 68 27.50 23.68 -1.37
C ARG A 68 29.00 23.64 -1.63
N ILE A 69 29.47 22.73 -2.49
CA ILE A 69 30.90 22.63 -2.87
C ILE A 69 31.25 23.69 -3.93
N GLY A 70 30.31 23.97 -4.83
CA GLY A 70 30.49 24.84 -5.99
C GLY A 70 30.53 26.34 -5.69
N GLY A 71 30.23 26.76 -4.45
CA GLY A 71 30.40 28.13 -3.95
C GLY A 71 29.91 29.22 -4.91
N GLU A 72 28.64 29.59 -4.79
CA GLU A 72 28.29 31.02 -4.95
C GLU A 72 28.64 31.76 -3.66
#